data_AF-A0A239XW27-F1
#
_entry.id   AF-A0A239XW27-F1
#
_cell.length_a   1.000
_cell.length_b   1.000
_cell.length_c   1.000
_cell.angle_alpha   90.00
_cell.angle_beta   90.00
_cell.angle_gamma   90.00
#
_symmetry.space_group_name_H-M   'P 1'
#
loop_
_entity.id
_entity.type
_entity.pdbx_description
1 polymer ?
#
loop_
_entity_poly.entity_id
_entity_poly.type
_entity_poly.pdbx_seq_one_letter_code
_entity_poly.pdbx_strand_id
1 'polypeptide(L)'
;MQGRKTFEPKIFYELSLDGLVPEDDFYRKISQEVPFGFLYKSTSHYYGPCGQDSIDPVVFFKILLVGYLNNLSSDRELNRHCSNALNLRPGRLPVHRL
;
A
#
# COMPACT_ATOMS: atom_id res chain seq x y z
N MET A 1 0.39 9.54 -15.02
CA MET A 1 1.68 9.04 -14.54
C MET A 1 1.43 8.08 -13.37
N GLN A 2 2.39 7.22 -13.00
CA GLN A 2 2.21 6.15 -11.98
C GLN A 2 2.20 6.64 -10.52
N GLY A 3 2.05 7.95 -10.26
CA GLY A 3 1.78 8.53 -8.94
C GLY A 3 2.56 7.96 -7.76
N ARG A 4 3.85 7.70 -7.97
CA ARG A 4 4.73 7.13 -6.95
C ARG A 4 4.78 8.05 -5.74
N LYS A 5 4.51 7.49 -4.56
CA LYS A 5 4.58 8.23 -3.30
C LYS A 5 5.78 7.78 -2.49
N THR A 6 6.74 8.68 -2.32
CA THR A 6 7.82 8.52 -1.35
C THR A 6 7.25 8.80 0.04
N PHE A 7 7.28 7.81 0.92
CA PHE A 7 6.87 8.00 2.30
C PHE A 7 8.08 8.42 3.13
N GLU A 8 7.99 9.59 3.74
CA GLU A 8 8.99 10.06 4.71
C GLU A 8 8.41 9.97 6.12
N PRO A 9 9.02 9.18 7.02
CA PRO A 9 8.56 9.10 8.40
C PRO A 9 8.82 10.42 9.12
N LYS A 10 7.83 10.90 9.89
CA LYS A 10 8.01 12.06 10.76
C LYS A 10 8.78 11.63 12.01
N ILE A 11 10.05 12.04 12.11
CA ILE A 11 10.99 11.61 13.16
C ILE A 11 10.78 12.36 14.49
N PHE A 12 10.14 13.54 14.45
CA PHE A 12 10.02 14.44 15.61
C PHE A 12 8.87 14.12 16.58
N TYR A 13 8.30 12.91 16.53
CA TYR A 13 7.22 12.49 17.43
C TYR A 13 7.69 11.31 18.28
N GLU A 14 7.41 11.34 19.59
CA GLU A 14 7.62 10.20 20.49
C GLU A 14 6.78 8.97 20.09
N LEU A 15 5.71 9.19 19.32
CA LEU A 15 4.80 8.17 18.83
C LEU A 15 4.82 8.08 17.30
N SER A 16 5.24 6.93 16.77
CA SER A 16 5.07 6.58 15.35
C SER A 16 3.92 5.60 15.19
N LEU A 17 2.97 5.90 14.28
CA LEU A 17 1.91 4.93 13.95
C LEU A 17 2.46 3.63 13.35
N ASP A 18 3.64 3.67 12.73
CA ASP A 18 4.32 2.45 12.27
C ASP A 18 4.84 1.63 13.45
N GLY A 19 5.33 2.29 14.49
CA GLY A 19 5.73 1.62 15.74
C GLY A 19 4.56 1.00 16.53
N LEU A 20 3.31 1.34 16.19
CA LEU A 20 2.12 0.75 16.81
C LEU A 20 1.65 -0.54 16.15
N VAL A 21 2.18 -0.87 14.96
CA VAL A 21 1.90 -2.14 14.29
C VAL A 21 2.90 -3.18 14.80
N PRO A 22 2.45 -4.37 15.25
CA PRO A 22 3.36 -5.43 15.67
C PRO A 22 4.41 -5.77 14.60
N GLU A 23 5.61 -6.14 15.02
CA GLU A 23 6.66 -6.59 14.08
C GLU A 23 6.25 -7.87 13.36
N ASP A 24 5.51 -8.74 14.05
CA ASP A 24 5.02 -10.04 13.54
C ASP A 24 3.76 -9.93 12.65
N ASP A 25 3.37 -8.72 12.25
CA ASP A 25 2.18 -8.50 11.42
C ASP A 25 2.28 -9.24 10.07
N PHE A 26 1.20 -9.90 9.70
CA PHE A 26 1.13 -10.72 8.49
C PHE A 26 1.40 -9.93 7.19
N TYR A 27 0.88 -8.71 7.07
CA TYR A 27 1.06 -7.89 5.87
C TYR A 27 2.45 -7.28 5.79
N ARG A 28 3.10 -7.05 6.94
CA ARG A 28 4.53 -6.70 6.97
C ARG A 28 5.38 -7.82 6.39
N LYS A 29 5.15 -9.07 6.81
CA LYS A 29 5.89 -10.22 6.27
C LYS A 29 5.69 -10.36 4.76
N ILE A 30 4.44 -10.30 4.29
CA ILE A 30 4.14 -10.38 2.85
C ILE A 30 4.97 -9.37 2.08
N SER A 31 5.04 -8.16 2.57
CA SER A 31 5.63 -7.10 1.79
C SER A 31 7.16 -7.10 1.81
N GLN A 32 7.76 -7.67 2.85
CA GLN A 32 9.20 -7.95 2.89
C GLN A 32 9.59 -9.08 1.94
N GLU A 33 8.75 -10.11 1.84
CA GLU A 33 9.02 -11.32 1.06
C GLU A 33 8.67 -11.18 -0.43
N VAL A 34 7.71 -10.30 -0.77
CA VAL A 34 7.21 -10.15 -2.15
C VAL A 34 7.81 -8.90 -2.80
N PRO A 35 8.66 -9.05 -3.84
CA PRO A 35 9.26 -7.91 -4.51
C PRO A 35 8.26 -7.25 -5.47
N PHE A 36 7.50 -6.25 -5.02
CA PHE A 36 6.48 -5.57 -5.84
C PHE A 36 7.01 -4.66 -6.96
N GLY A 37 8.34 -4.44 -7.06
CA GLY A 37 8.94 -3.51 -8.01
C GLY A 37 8.64 -3.83 -9.49
N PHE A 38 8.36 -5.09 -9.84
CA PHE A 38 8.02 -5.47 -11.22
C PHE A 38 6.73 -4.79 -11.72
N LEU A 39 5.83 -4.40 -10.81
CA LEU A 39 4.55 -3.80 -11.15
C LEU A 39 4.68 -2.47 -11.90
N TYR A 40 5.73 -1.70 -11.62
CA TYR A 40 5.95 -0.44 -12.33
C TYR A 40 6.18 -0.66 -13.81
N LYS A 41 6.99 -1.67 -14.17
CA LYS A 41 7.26 -1.99 -15.57
C LYS A 41 6.07 -2.67 -16.23
N SER A 42 5.39 -3.58 -15.53
CA SER A 42 4.28 -4.34 -16.11
C SER A 42 3.02 -3.51 -16.31
N THR A 43 2.83 -2.43 -15.56
CA THR A 43 1.61 -1.61 -15.63
C THR A 43 1.82 -0.29 -16.37
N SER A 44 3.04 0.04 -16.81
CA SER A 44 3.35 1.39 -17.32
C SER A 44 2.45 1.84 -18.48
N HIS A 45 2.03 0.92 -19.35
CA HIS A 45 1.16 1.22 -20.50
C HIS A 45 -0.30 1.51 -20.13
N TYR A 46 -0.74 1.15 -18.92
CA TYR A 46 -2.08 1.48 -18.43
C TYR A 46 -2.17 2.89 -17.83
N TYR A 47 -1.03 3.54 -17.59
CA TYR A 47 -0.96 4.86 -16.98
C TYR A 47 -0.66 5.91 -18.03
N GLY A 48 -1.49 6.97 -18.08
CA GLY A 48 -1.29 8.06 -19.01
C GLY A 48 0.03 8.82 -18.77
N PRO A 49 0.65 9.39 -19.81
CA PRO A 49 1.91 10.13 -19.68
C PRO A 49 1.75 11.52 -19.06
N CYS A 50 0.55 12.11 -19.12
CA CYS A 50 0.27 13.47 -18.66
C CYS A 50 -1.01 13.52 -17.80
N GLY A 51 -1.18 14.60 -17.03
CA GLY A 51 -2.36 14.85 -16.19
C GLY A 51 -2.09 14.62 -14.70
N GLN A 52 -3.17 14.43 -13.93
CA GLN A 52 -3.07 14.10 -12.51
C GLN A 52 -2.43 12.73 -12.30
N ASP A 53 -1.64 12.64 -11.23
CA ASP A 53 -1.06 11.37 -10.81
C ASP A 53 -2.16 10.38 -10.43
N SER A 54 -2.11 9.21 -11.05
CA SER A 54 -2.98 8.09 -10.69
C SER A 54 -2.48 7.42 -9.41
N ILE A 55 -3.22 6.43 -8.91
CA ILE A 55 -2.77 5.63 -7.76
C ILE A 55 -1.44 4.93 -8.07
N ASP A 56 -0.57 4.77 -7.07
CA ASP A 56 0.65 3.98 -7.24
C ASP A 56 0.28 2.51 -7.56
N PRO A 57 0.82 1.91 -8.63
CA PRO A 57 0.57 0.51 -8.98
C PRO A 57 0.81 -0.47 -7.82
N VAL A 58 1.88 -0.29 -7.04
CA VAL A 58 2.20 -1.18 -5.92
C VAL A 58 1.13 -1.05 -4.83
N VAL A 59 0.69 0.16 -4.54
CA VAL A 59 -0.38 0.43 -3.57
C VAL A 59 -1.69 -0.21 -4.02
N PHE A 60 -2.05 -0.05 -5.29
CA PHE A 60 -3.25 -0.64 -5.86
C PHE A 60 -3.25 -2.17 -5.74
N PHE A 61 -2.15 -2.83 -6.11
CA PHE A 61 -2.03 -4.28 -5.99
C PHE A 61 -2.06 -4.77 -4.55
N LYS A 62 -1.45 -4.04 -3.61
CA LYS A 62 -1.53 -4.39 -2.18
C LYS A 62 -2.97 -4.34 -1.65
N ILE A 63 -3.75 -3.34 -2.07
CA ILE A 63 -5.18 -3.23 -1.72
C ILE A 63 -5.96 -4.42 -2.29
N LEU A 64 -5.74 -4.81 -3.54
CA LEU A 64 -6.37 -5.99 -4.12
C LEU A 64 -5.98 -7.27 -3.38
N LEU A 65 -4.70 -7.43 -3.04
CA LEU A 65 -4.21 -8.59 -2.29
C LEU A 65 -4.90 -8.72 -0.93
N VAL A 66 -5.08 -7.62 -0.21
CA VAL A 66 -5.89 -7.60 1.02
C VAL A 66 -7.31 -8.09 0.75
N GLY A 67 -7.95 -7.63 -0.32
CA GLY A 67 -9.29 -8.09 -0.69
C GLY A 67 -9.36 -9.60 -0.87
N TYR A 68 -8.42 -10.16 -1.63
CA TYR A 68 -8.34 -11.61 -1.86
C TYR A 68 -8.04 -12.40 -0.59
N LEU A 69 -7.05 -11.98 0.21
CA LEU A 69 -6.63 -12.72 1.40
C LEU A 69 -7.67 -12.70 2.52
N ASN A 70 -8.54 -11.68 2.57
CA ASN A 70 -9.63 -11.58 3.55
C ASN A 70 -10.98 -12.00 2.98
N ASN A 71 -11.02 -12.55 1.76
CA ASN A 71 -12.24 -12.97 1.07
C ASN A 71 -13.31 -11.86 1.01
N LEU A 72 -12.89 -10.62 0.73
CA LEU A 72 -13.79 -9.47 0.65
C LEU A 72 -14.42 -9.40 -0.74
N SER A 73 -15.75 -9.29 -0.76
CA SER A 73 -16.54 -9.44 -1.97
C SER A 73 -16.80 -8.12 -2.72
N SER A 74 -16.59 -6.98 -2.07
CA SER A 74 -16.89 -5.67 -2.64
C SER A 74 -15.83 -4.61 -2.32
N ASP A 75 -15.65 -3.66 -3.23
CA ASP A 75 -14.75 -2.53 -3.05
C ASP A 75 -15.11 -1.67 -1.83
N ARG A 76 -16.40 -1.59 -1.50
CA ARG A 76 -16.87 -0.85 -0.31
C ARG A 76 -16.42 -1.53 0.98
N GLU A 77 -16.53 -2.86 1.05
CA GLU A 77 -16.04 -3.63 2.18
C GLU A 77 -14.52 -3.56 2.30
N LEU A 78 -13.81 -3.67 1.17
CA LEU A 78 -12.37 -3.53 1.11
C LEU A 78 -11.91 -2.16 1.62
N ASN A 79 -12.54 -1.09 1.15
CA ASN A 79 -12.22 0.26 1.60
C ASN A 79 -12.48 0.44 3.10
N ARG A 80 -13.62 -0.06 3.60
CA ARG A 80 -13.94 -0.06 5.04
C ARG A 80 -12.91 -0.84 5.85
N HIS A 81 -12.49 -2.01 5.38
CA HIS A 81 -11.49 -2.84 6.04
C HIS A 81 -10.14 -2.12 6.14
N CYS A 82 -9.62 -1.60 5.01
CA CYS A 82 -8.36 -0.87 4.98
C CYS A 82 -8.38 0.44 5.78
N SER A 83 -9.54 1.10 5.90
CA SER A 83 -9.67 2.33 6.69
C SER A 83 -9.58 2.08 8.20
N ASN A 84 -10.14 0.96 8.66
CA ASN A 84 -10.20 0.59 10.07
C ASN A 84 -8.89 -0.06 10.56
N ALA A 85 -8.19 -0.78 9.67
CA ALA A 85 -6.98 -1.50 10.00
C ALA A 85 -5.74 -0.58 9.95
N LEU A 86 -5.11 -0.34 11.11
CA LEU A 86 -3.96 0.57 11.24
C LEU A 86 -2.78 0.19 10.33
N ASN A 87 -2.53 -1.11 10.20
CA ASN A 87 -1.50 -1.73 9.36
C ASN A 87 -1.78 -1.64 7.85
N LEU A 88 -3.02 -1.34 7.44
CA LEU A 88 -3.44 -1.31 6.02
C LEU A 88 -3.81 0.10 5.51
N ARG A 89 -3.60 1.15 6.31
CA ARG A 89 -4.05 2.50 5.95
C ARG A 89 -3.33 3.02 4.68
N PRO A 90 -4.10 3.36 3.62
CA PRO A 90 -3.56 3.65 2.28
C PRO A 90 -2.74 4.95 2.20
N GLY A 91 -2.84 5.84 3.20
CA GLY A 91 -2.01 7.04 3.29
C GLY A 91 -0.52 6.77 3.56
N ARG A 92 -0.14 5.50 3.75
CA ARG A 92 1.20 5.12 4.20
C ARG A 92 1.79 3.87 3.57
N LEU A 93 1.19 3.22 2.57
CA LEU A 93 1.81 2.07 1.90
C LEU A 93 3.10 2.55 1.18
N PRO A 94 4.32 2.39 1.76
CA PRO A 94 5.54 2.88 1.15
C PRO A 94 5.97 1.88 0.09
N VAL A 95 6.44 2.38 -1.04
CA VAL A 95 7.11 1.58 -2.07
C VAL A 95 8.40 0.92 -1.55
N HIS A 96 8.95 1.45 -0.44
CA HIS A 96 10.30 1.11 0.02
C HIS A 96 10.39 0.46 1.41
N ARG A 97 9.28 0.21 2.10
CA ARG A 97 9.31 -0.50 3.39
C ARG A 97 7.91 -0.92 3.85
N LEU A 98 7.24 -1.61 2.96
CA LEU A 98 6.47 -2.76 3.38
C LEU A 98 7.21 -3.90 2.72
#